data_AF-A0A9P9Z897-F1
#
_entry.id   AF-A0A9P9Z897-F1
#
_cell.length_a   1.000
_cell.length_b   1.000
_cell.length_c   1.000
_cell.angle_alpha   90.00
_cell.angle_beta   90.00
_cell.angle_gamma   90.00
#
_symmetry.space_group_name_H-M   'P 1'
#
loop_
_entity.id
_entity.type
_entity.pdbx_description
1 polymer ?
#
loop_
_entity_poly.entity_id
_entity_poly.type
_entity_poly.pdbx_seq_one_letter_code
_entity_poly.pdbx_strand_id
1 'polypeptide(L)'
;MAPYLTRWFGNPSSHHEVGEAAASALDDARARVAAVLGMRAGDIVFTSGGTESNNTAIKGLMLGSGRKHLVTTAIEHESVLASADYLARLHGVEVTYAPVDATGTLTPETLAAALRDDTALVSVGYANNEVGTVQDAAALAAVAKDRGVPLHLDAVQAAGWLPLAELGADALTVAGHKIGAPKGTGILAVRGRLPLEPLLHGGGQERGRRSGTPDVAGAVAIATALSLAEAERAADAARVAALRDAFIVHVLHGLPGARLTGHPTRRLPGTASFVFPGVNGETVLLELERRGIVSSSGSACAAGSDEASHVLLALGLSADDARTAVRFTFPHGLTQSLDTVASAVVEAVTTAQSLDTWRAVLVDDASADATRRLFADAAASDPRFRLVEHREPRGLGAARNSGLDLVDTEFTAFLDADDRLRPDALARLSSTLEHTGSDFVVGAYVRLRPDADGPGYTPGDVQPWVAAATDPARRRTTLTEHPAASGNIVAWSKLSRTSFWHAHGLRFPEGRYYEDQVLAQRMYTLTTAFDVIPDVVVDWRERRDRSSITQRLSEIDVLTDYLEALGEGIAVLRAAGADAAVAERGRLIRTLDLPPLERIADTHPDLAYRIALEAFLETLPM
;
A
#
# COMPACT_ATOMS: atom_id res chain seq x y z
N MET A 1 -28.47 27.42 7.46
CA MET A 1 -27.56 28.21 8.33
C MET A 1 -27.75 29.71 8.21
N ALA A 2 -27.63 30.31 7.00
CA ALA A 2 -27.54 31.77 6.81
C ALA A 2 -28.51 32.64 7.64
N PRO A 3 -29.81 32.30 7.80
CA PRO A 3 -30.72 33.08 8.63
C PRO A 3 -30.26 33.22 10.08
N TYR A 4 -29.68 32.17 10.67
CA TYR A 4 -29.25 32.12 12.08
C TYR A 4 -27.85 32.71 12.30
N LEU A 5 -27.14 33.04 11.23
CA LEU A 5 -25.86 33.76 11.29
C LEU A 5 -26.04 35.28 11.13
N THR A 6 -27.18 35.72 10.59
CA THR A 6 -27.36 37.11 10.13
C THR A 6 -28.60 37.80 10.68
N ARG A 7 -29.75 37.10 10.72
CA ARG A 7 -31.05 37.67 11.10
C ARG A 7 -31.52 37.19 12.46
N TRP A 8 -31.47 35.89 12.70
CA TRP A 8 -31.93 35.21 13.92
C TRP A 8 -30.73 34.76 14.77
N PHE A 9 -29.79 35.69 15.01
CA PHE A 9 -28.50 35.44 15.66
C PHE A 9 -28.55 35.52 17.20
N GLY A 10 -29.75 35.74 17.76
CA GLY A 10 -29.94 36.01 19.17
C GLY A 10 -29.54 34.84 20.06
N ASN A 11 -29.22 35.13 21.32
CA ASN A 11 -28.98 34.08 22.30
C ASN A 11 -30.30 33.35 22.61
N PRO A 12 -30.37 32.01 22.46
CA PRO A 12 -31.60 31.25 22.72
C PRO A 12 -32.06 31.29 24.19
N SER A 13 -31.25 31.79 25.12
CA SER A 13 -31.64 32.03 26.51
C SER A 13 -32.33 33.39 26.73
N SER A 14 -32.49 34.22 25.69
CA SER A 14 -33.08 35.56 25.79
C SER A 14 -34.56 35.58 25.39
N HIS A 15 -35.37 36.36 26.12
CA HIS A 15 -36.83 36.46 25.93
C HIS A 15 -37.27 37.57 24.94
N HIS A 16 -36.40 38.00 24.05
CA HIS A 16 -36.75 38.94 22.98
C HIS A 16 -36.95 38.18 21.66
N GLU A 17 -37.65 38.77 20.69
CA GLU A 17 -38.03 38.12 19.41
C GLU A 17 -36.89 37.32 18.76
N VAL A 18 -35.71 37.92 18.63
CA VAL A 18 -34.55 37.28 17.97
C VAL A 18 -34.01 36.08 18.77
N GLY A 19 -34.16 36.09 20.10
CA GLY A 19 -33.72 35.01 21.01
C GLY A 19 -34.73 33.88 21.07
N GLU A 20 -36.03 34.21 21.11
CA GLU A 20 -37.11 33.21 21.02
C GLU A 20 -37.12 32.49 19.66
N ALA A 21 -36.87 33.22 18.56
CA ALA A 21 -36.70 32.62 17.24
C ALA A 21 -35.51 31.64 17.20
N ALA A 22 -34.39 32.00 17.83
CA ALA A 22 -33.21 31.13 17.93
C ALA A 22 -33.48 29.90 18.82
N ALA A 23 -34.21 30.07 19.92
CA ALA A 23 -34.62 28.97 20.80
C ALA A 23 -35.54 27.97 20.09
N SER A 24 -36.55 28.48 19.37
CA SER A 24 -37.47 27.65 18.58
C SER A 24 -36.74 26.85 17.50
N ALA A 25 -35.77 27.47 16.82
CA ALA A 25 -34.96 26.78 15.82
C ALA A 25 -34.06 25.69 16.42
N LEU A 26 -33.50 25.94 17.62
CA LEU A 26 -32.70 24.95 18.35
C LEU A 26 -33.56 23.75 18.77
N ASP A 27 -34.79 23.99 19.24
CA ASP A 27 -35.73 22.93 19.63
C ASP A 27 -36.22 22.11 18.42
N ASP A 28 -36.51 22.76 17.29
CA ASP A 28 -36.83 22.06 16.02
C ASP A 28 -35.66 21.16 15.58
N ALA A 29 -34.44 21.71 15.54
CA ALA A 29 -33.25 20.94 15.19
C ALA A 29 -33.10 19.71 16.11
N ARG A 30 -33.35 19.89 17.41
CA ARG A 30 -33.28 18.82 18.41
C ARG A 30 -34.34 17.75 18.18
N ALA A 31 -35.58 18.14 17.88
CA ALA A 31 -36.68 17.22 17.61
C ALA A 31 -36.42 16.39 16.35
N ARG A 32 -35.88 17.00 15.30
CA ARG A 32 -35.52 16.31 14.05
C ARG A 32 -34.41 15.30 14.23
N VAL A 33 -33.35 15.67 14.95
CA VAL A 33 -32.26 14.73 15.31
C VAL A 33 -32.82 13.57 16.13
N ALA A 34 -33.63 13.85 17.14
CA ALA A 34 -34.24 12.84 17.99
C ALA A 34 -35.09 11.82 17.21
N ALA A 35 -35.84 12.29 16.20
CA ALA A 35 -36.64 11.43 15.33
C ALA A 35 -35.77 10.45 14.53
N VAL A 36 -34.66 10.91 13.93
CA VAL A 36 -33.73 10.03 13.18
C VAL A 36 -33.07 8.99 14.09
N LEU A 37 -32.71 9.37 15.31
CA LEU A 37 -32.03 8.48 16.26
C LEU A 37 -32.98 7.57 17.04
N GLY A 38 -34.30 7.75 16.93
CA GLY A 38 -35.28 7.03 17.75
C GLY A 38 -35.14 7.32 19.25
N MET A 39 -34.74 8.54 19.62
CA MET A 39 -34.53 8.98 21.01
C MET A 39 -35.44 10.15 21.37
N ARG A 40 -35.44 10.59 22.63
CA ARG A 40 -36.22 11.77 23.03
C ARG A 40 -35.44 13.03 22.67
N ALA A 41 -36.13 14.12 22.34
CA ALA A 41 -35.49 15.44 22.23
C ALA A 41 -34.77 15.84 23.55
N GLY A 42 -35.24 15.31 24.67
CA GLY A 42 -34.58 15.34 25.99
C GLY A 42 -33.13 14.82 26.00
N ASP A 43 -32.84 13.83 25.16
CA ASP A 43 -31.61 13.04 25.18
C ASP A 43 -30.51 13.64 24.29
N ILE A 44 -30.86 14.53 23.37
CA ILE A 44 -29.93 15.11 22.40
C ILE A 44 -29.14 16.25 23.03
N VAL A 45 -27.83 16.23 22.85
CA VAL A 45 -26.87 17.27 23.22
C VAL A 45 -26.10 17.67 21.95
N PHE A 46 -26.09 18.95 21.62
CA PHE A 46 -25.25 19.47 20.53
C PHE A 46 -23.82 19.71 21.04
N THR A 47 -22.83 19.23 20.29
CA THR A 47 -21.39 19.31 20.60
C THR A 47 -20.64 19.92 19.41
N SER A 48 -19.33 20.17 19.57
CA SER A 48 -18.48 20.65 18.47
C SER A 48 -18.07 19.56 17.46
N GLY A 49 -18.36 18.28 17.72
CA GLY A 49 -18.00 17.19 16.83
C GLY A 49 -17.92 15.82 17.51
N GLY A 50 -17.56 14.80 16.74
CA GLY A 50 -17.46 13.41 17.22
C GLY A 50 -16.48 13.26 18.38
N THR A 51 -15.35 13.98 18.38
CA THR A 51 -14.38 13.92 19.48
C THR A 51 -14.96 14.42 20.80
N GLU A 52 -15.64 15.58 20.82
CA GLU A 52 -16.29 16.11 22.04
C GLU A 52 -17.42 15.17 22.49
N SER A 53 -18.22 14.65 21.56
CA SER A 53 -19.28 13.69 21.86
C SER A 53 -18.75 12.39 22.50
N ASN A 54 -17.75 11.76 21.88
CA ASN A 54 -17.12 10.54 22.43
C ASN A 54 -16.49 10.80 23.80
N ASN A 55 -15.78 11.92 23.97
CA ASN A 55 -15.19 12.28 25.26
C ASN A 55 -16.26 12.48 26.33
N THR A 56 -17.35 13.17 26.00
CA THR A 56 -18.46 13.42 26.93
C THR A 56 -19.20 12.13 27.26
N ALA A 57 -19.46 11.26 26.27
CA ALA A 57 -20.09 9.97 26.51
C ALA A 57 -19.23 9.10 27.43
N ILE A 58 -17.95 8.90 27.09
CA ILE A 58 -17.09 7.98 27.81
C ILE A 58 -16.73 8.53 29.19
N LYS A 59 -16.16 9.73 29.26
CA LYS A 59 -15.73 10.32 30.54
C LYS A 59 -16.94 10.66 31.41
N GLY A 60 -17.99 11.25 30.82
CA GLY A 60 -19.17 11.66 31.55
C GLY A 60 -19.95 10.50 32.15
N LEU A 61 -20.21 9.42 31.37
CA LEU A 61 -20.93 8.25 31.88
C LEU A 61 -20.09 7.47 32.90
N MET A 62 -18.78 7.34 32.67
CA MET A 62 -17.89 6.68 33.62
C MET A 62 -17.85 7.40 34.96
N LEU A 63 -17.56 8.71 34.95
CA LEU A 63 -17.48 9.51 36.18
C LEU A 63 -18.83 9.62 36.88
N GLY A 64 -19.92 9.74 36.12
CA GLY A 64 -21.28 9.77 36.66
C GLY A 64 -21.73 8.45 37.29
N SER A 65 -21.20 7.31 36.83
CA SER A 65 -21.60 5.98 37.33
C SER A 65 -21.08 5.66 38.74
N GLY A 66 -19.96 6.26 39.14
CA GLY A 66 -19.20 5.88 40.35
C GLY A 66 -18.51 4.52 40.28
N ARG A 67 -18.66 3.76 39.19
CA ARG A 67 -17.99 2.49 38.91
C ARG A 67 -16.68 2.72 38.16
N LYS A 68 -15.80 1.70 38.16
CA LYS A 68 -14.41 1.85 37.67
C LYS A 68 -14.02 0.90 36.55
N HIS A 69 -14.96 0.27 35.86
CA HIS A 69 -14.64 -0.64 34.75
C HIS A 69 -15.27 -0.21 33.43
N LEU A 70 -14.44 -0.05 32.41
CA LEU A 70 -14.80 0.30 31.03
C LEU A 70 -14.45 -0.86 30.09
N VAL A 71 -15.39 -1.27 29.24
CA VAL A 71 -15.11 -2.21 28.15
C VAL A 71 -15.13 -1.48 26.81
N THR A 72 -14.09 -1.68 26.00
CA THR A 72 -13.97 -1.14 24.63
C THR A 72 -13.16 -2.09 23.76
N THR A 73 -12.79 -1.72 22.53
CA THR A 73 -11.94 -2.54 21.65
C THR A 73 -10.62 -1.84 21.33
N ALA A 74 -9.64 -2.59 20.85
CA ALA A 74 -8.37 -2.02 20.39
C ALA A 74 -8.49 -1.33 19.02
N ILE A 75 -9.61 -1.47 18.31
CA ILE A 75 -9.80 -0.92 16.95
C ILE A 75 -10.54 0.42 16.93
N GLU A 76 -10.72 1.05 18.09
CA GLU A 76 -11.49 2.28 18.20
C GLU A 76 -10.74 3.50 17.67
N HIS A 77 -11.50 4.56 17.37
CA HIS A 77 -10.94 5.86 17.05
C HIS A 77 -10.19 6.46 18.26
N GLU A 78 -9.17 7.28 18.00
CA GLU A 78 -8.32 7.86 19.04
C GLU A 78 -9.09 8.64 20.11
N SER A 79 -10.22 9.27 19.76
CA SER A 79 -11.08 9.94 20.74
C SER A 79 -11.66 9.01 21.81
N VAL A 80 -11.81 7.72 21.50
CA VAL A 80 -12.27 6.68 22.42
C VAL A 80 -11.07 6.15 23.21
N LEU A 81 -10.00 5.73 22.52
CA LEU A 81 -8.79 5.18 23.15
C LEU A 81 -8.13 6.17 24.12
N ALA A 82 -7.93 7.42 23.70
CA ALA A 82 -7.37 8.47 24.56
C ALA A 82 -8.31 8.84 25.73
N SER A 83 -9.62 8.67 25.57
CA SER A 83 -10.57 8.85 26.69
C SER A 83 -10.46 7.72 27.71
N ALA A 84 -10.30 6.48 27.25
CA ALA A 84 -10.08 5.32 28.09
C ALA A 84 -8.72 5.43 28.83
N ASP A 85 -7.64 5.79 28.13
CA ASP A 85 -6.33 6.05 28.72
C ASP A 85 -6.38 7.15 29.79
N TYR A 86 -7.02 8.29 29.48
CA TYR A 86 -7.20 9.39 30.44
C TYR A 86 -7.88 8.91 31.74
N LEU A 87 -8.95 8.12 31.61
CA LEU A 87 -9.68 7.57 32.75
C LEU A 87 -8.83 6.57 33.54
N ALA A 88 -8.07 5.72 32.86
CA ALA A 88 -7.15 4.79 33.51
C ALA A 88 -6.08 5.52 34.33
N ARG A 89 -5.39 6.47 33.72
CA ARG A 89 -4.27 7.19 34.36
C ARG A 89 -4.70 8.11 35.49
N LEU A 90 -5.80 8.85 35.33
CA LEU A 90 -6.16 9.91 36.28
C LEU A 90 -7.28 9.52 37.26
N HIS A 91 -8.11 8.53 36.92
CA HIS A 91 -9.27 8.15 37.72
C HIS A 91 -9.20 6.70 38.22
N GLY A 92 -8.15 5.96 37.82
CA GLY A 92 -7.96 4.55 38.18
C GLY A 92 -9.06 3.66 37.62
N VAL A 93 -9.59 4.00 36.44
CA VAL A 93 -10.54 3.14 35.72
C VAL A 93 -9.77 1.98 35.11
N GLU A 94 -10.24 0.77 35.34
CA GLU A 94 -9.76 -0.43 34.67
C GLU A 94 -10.41 -0.52 33.29
N VAL A 95 -9.61 -0.64 32.24
CA VAL A 95 -10.08 -0.73 30.85
C VAL A 95 -9.82 -2.13 30.34
N THR A 96 -10.88 -2.83 29.94
CA THR A 96 -10.79 -4.08 29.20
C THR A 96 -10.94 -3.81 27.72
N TYR A 97 -9.89 -4.09 26.96
CA TYR A 97 -9.92 -4.11 25.50
C TYR A 97 -10.37 -5.50 25.03
N ALA A 98 -11.66 -5.64 24.72
CA ALA A 98 -12.23 -6.86 24.20
C ALA A 98 -11.60 -7.17 22.82
N PRO A 99 -11.10 -8.40 22.60
CA PRO A 99 -10.48 -8.76 21.33
C PRO A 99 -11.50 -8.78 20.21
N VAL A 100 -11.03 -8.53 19.00
CA VAL A 100 -11.81 -8.67 17.76
C VAL A 100 -11.22 -9.79 16.92
N ASP A 101 -12.00 -10.35 16.00
CA ASP A 101 -11.49 -11.31 15.04
C ASP A 101 -10.64 -10.64 13.92
N ALA A 102 -10.08 -11.45 13.03
CA ALA A 102 -9.27 -10.97 11.90
C ALA A 102 -10.04 -10.07 10.90
N THR A 103 -11.37 -10.01 11.01
CA THR A 103 -12.21 -9.11 10.23
C THR A 103 -12.53 -7.81 10.97
N GLY A 104 -12.10 -7.67 12.22
CA GLY A 104 -12.40 -6.53 13.09
C GLY A 104 -13.80 -6.62 13.71
N THR A 105 -14.38 -7.82 13.83
CA THR A 105 -15.70 -8.02 14.45
C THR A 105 -15.57 -8.33 15.94
N LEU A 106 -16.32 -7.60 16.78
CA LEU A 106 -16.54 -7.97 18.18
C LEU A 106 -17.79 -8.86 18.27
N THR A 107 -17.64 -10.09 18.75
CA THR A 107 -18.76 -11.02 18.89
C THR A 107 -19.52 -10.82 20.21
N PRO A 108 -20.83 -11.16 20.26
CA PRO A 108 -21.61 -11.14 21.50
C PRO A 108 -20.98 -11.94 22.64
N GLU A 109 -20.39 -13.10 22.33
CA GLU A 109 -19.74 -13.98 23.31
C GLU A 109 -18.50 -13.32 23.90
N THR A 110 -17.67 -12.69 23.05
CA THR A 110 -16.47 -11.98 23.49
C THR A 110 -16.83 -10.76 24.33
N LEU A 111 -17.87 -10.01 23.95
CA LEU A 111 -18.38 -8.93 24.79
C LEU A 111 -18.88 -9.45 26.14
N ALA A 112 -19.70 -10.51 26.15
CA ALA A 112 -20.24 -11.09 27.38
C ALA A 112 -19.15 -11.58 28.35
N ALA A 113 -18.05 -12.10 27.82
CA ALA A 113 -16.88 -12.53 28.59
C ALA A 113 -16.07 -11.35 29.16
N ALA A 114 -16.06 -10.19 28.47
CA ALA A 114 -15.41 -8.98 28.95
C ALA A 114 -16.22 -8.25 30.05
N LEU A 115 -17.53 -8.52 30.15
CA LEU A 115 -18.40 -7.88 31.15
C LEU A 115 -18.23 -8.48 32.54
N ARG A 116 -17.96 -7.60 33.50
CA ARG A 116 -17.88 -7.84 34.95
C ARG A 116 -19.07 -7.20 35.69
N ASP A 117 -19.32 -7.60 36.93
CA ASP A 117 -20.40 -7.04 37.76
C ASP A 117 -20.23 -5.54 38.04
N ASP A 118 -18.98 -5.05 38.08
CA ASP A 118 -18.64 -3.64 38.29
C ASP A 118 -18.53 -2.84 36.99
N THR A 119 -18.87 -3.42 35.83
CA THR A 119 -18.81 -2.72 34.54
C THR A 119 -19.75 -1.51 34.53
N ALA A 120 -19.19 -0.37 34.15
CA ALA A 120 -19.87 0.91 34.13
C ALA A 120 -20.39 1.27 32.74
N LEU A 121 -19.62 0.93 31.70
CA LEU A 121 -19.88 1.31 30.33
C LEU A 121 -19.24 0.32 29.35
N VAL A 122 -19.95 0.02 28.27
CA VAL A 122 -19.39 -0.51 27.04
C VAL A 122 -19.34 0.62 26.01
N SER A 123 -18.19 0.86 25.38
CA SER A 123 -18.06 1.85 24.31
C SER A 123 -17.39 1.22 23.10
N VAL A 124 -18.11 1.14 21.98
CA VAL A 124 -17.60 0.53 20.74
C VAL A 124 -18.02 1.31 19.50
N GLY A 125 -17.22 1.27 18.46
CA GLY A 125 -17.58 1.82 17.16
C GLY A 125 -18.69 1.01 16.51
N TYR A 126 -19.71 1.68 15.97
CA TYR A 126 -20.75 1.00 15.20
C TYR A 126 -20.18 0.51 13.85
N ALA A 127 -19.29 1.30 13.26
CA ALA A 127 -18.52 0.90 12.10
C ALA A 127 -17.11 1.49 12.16
N ASN A 128 -16.11 0.68 11.82
CA ASN A 128 -14.71 1.10 11.88
C ASN A 128 -14.36 2.05 10.71
N ASN A 129 -13.67 3.15 11.00
CA ASN A 129 -13.30 4.18 10.02
C ASN A 129 -12.19 3.77 9.05
N GLU A 130 -11.43 2.74 9.37
CA GLU A 130 -10.25 2.32 8.61
C GLU A 130 -10.61 1.16 7.69
N VAL A 131 -11.05 0.05 8.27
CA VAL A 131 -11.38 -1.18 7.53
C VAL A 131 -12.87 -1.26 7.16
N GLY A 132 -13.71 -0.34 7.65
CA GLY A 132 -15.12 -0.28 7.29
C GLY A 132 -16.00 -1.38 7.90
N THR A 133 -15.45 -2.30 8.69
CA THR A 133 -16.22 -3.39 9.34
C THR A 133 -17.35 -2.81 10.19
N VAL A 134 -18.55 -3.36 10.00
CA VAL A 134 -19.77 -2.97 10.73
C VAL A 134 -20.02 -3.96 11.86
N GLN A 135 -20.17 -3.46 13.09
CA GLN A 135 -20.52 -4.28 14.25
C GLN A 135 -22.01 -4.59 14.26
N ASP A 136 -22.37 -5.74 14.84
CA ASP A 136 -23.77 -6.09 15.10
C ASP A 136 -24.29 -5.33 16.34
N ALA A 137 -24.65 -4.06 16.16
CA ALA A 137 -25.10 -3.18 17.23
C ALA A 137 -26.26 -3.77 18.04
N ALA A 138 -27.21 -4.45 17.39
CA ALA A 138 -28.36 -5.04 18.06
C ALA A 138 -27.96 -6.21 18.98
N ALA A 139 -27.09 -7.09 18.50
CA ALA A 139 -26.59 -8.20 19.31
C ALA A 139 -25.72 -7.73 20.48
N LEU A 140 -24.86 -6.72 20.25
CA LEU A 140 -24.05 -6.12 21.32
C LEU A 140 -24.92 -5.40 22.36
N ALA A 141 -25.96 -4.70 21.92
CA ALA A 141 -26.94 -4.05 22.81
C ALA A 141 -27.72 -5.07 23.65
N ALA A 142 -28.08 -6.22 23.09
CA ALA A 142 -28.74 -7.29 23.85
C ALA A 142 -27.86 -7.80 25.00
N VAL A 143 -26.58 -8.09 24.72
CA VAL A 143 -25.61 -8.53 25.73
C VAL A 143 -25.42 -7.48 26.84
N ALA A 144 -25.24 -6.22 26.47
CA ALA A 144 -25.06 -5.13 27.44
C ALA A 144 -26.30 -4.94 28.31
N LYS A 145 -27.49 -4.98 27.70
CA LYS A 145 -28.79 -4.86 28.38
C LYS A 145 -29.04 -6.00 29.36
N ASP A 146 -28.72 -7.24 29.00
CA ASP A 146 -28.90 -8.40 29.88
C ASP A 146 -28.05 -8.31 31.16
N ARG A 147 -26.95 -7.55 31.13
CA ARG A 147 -26.10 -7.25 32.29
C ARG A 147 -26.39 -5.89 32.93
N GLY A 148 -27.36 -5.13 32.41
CA GLY A 148 -27.69 -3.79 32.90
C GLY A 148 -26.57 -2.77 32.71
N VAL A 149 -25.69 -2.97 31.73
CA VAL A 149 -24.55 -2.10 31.44
C VAL A 149 -24.91 -1.16 30.28
N PRO A 150 -24.76 0.16 30.43
CA PRO A 150 -24.96 1.11 29.33
C PRO A 150 -24.06 0.83 28.12
N LEU A 151 -24.62 0.95 26.92
CA LEU A 151 -23.88 0.85 25.66
C LEU A 151 -23.79 2.22 24.96
N HIS A 152 -22.56 2.69 24.76
CA HIS A 152 -22.23 3.79 23.85
C HIS A 152 -21.78 3.25 22.49
N LEU A 153 -22.39 3.74 21.42
CA LEU A 153 -21.98 3.48 20.04
C LEU A 153 -21.39 4.74 19.40
N ASP A 154 -20.13 4.66 18.96
CA ASP A 154 -19.57 5.67 18.05
C ASP A 154 -20.12 5.42 16.63
N ALA A 155 -21.08 6.24 16.22
CA ALA A 155 -21.76 6.14 14.94
C ALA A 155 -21.22 7.18 13.92
N VAL A 156 -20.05 7.76 14.15
CA VAL A 156 -19.48 8.81 13.26
C VAL A 156 -19.34 8.35 11.81
N GLN A 157 -18.96 7.09 11.59
CA GLN A 157 -18.84 6.51 10.25
C GLN A 157 -20.11 5.82 9.76
N ALA A 158 -21.02 5.51 10.67
CA ALA A 158 -22.26 4.82 10.39
C ALA A 158 -23.38 5.77 9.95
N ALA A 159 -23.42 6.99 10.49
CA ALA A 159 -24.45 7.98 10.17
C ALA A 159 -24.43 8.30 8.65
N GLY A 160 -25.61 8.26 8.03
CA GLY A 160 -25.79 8.42 6.59
C GLY A 160 -25.63 7.12 5.77
N TRP A 161 -25.13 6.04 6.37
CA TRP A 161 -24.95 4.74 5.73
C TRP A 161 -25.78 3.62 6.37
N LEU A 162 -25.84 3.58 7.70
CA LEU A 162 -26.50 2.54 8.49
C LEU A 162 -27.68 3.12 9.29
N PRO A 163 -28.71 2.31 9.59
CA PRO A 163 -29.82 2.74 10.45
C PRO A 163 -29.30 3.21 11.82
N LEU A 164 -29.86 4.29 12.36
CA LEU A 164 -29.46 4.83 13.67
C LEU A 164 -30.54 4.67 14.76
N ALA A 165 -31.78 4.41 14.36
CA ALA A 165 -32.87 4.11 15.28
C ALA A 165 -32.87 2.64 15.69
N GLU A 166 -33.49 2.34 16.83
CA GLU A 166 -33.76 0.97 17.30
C GLU A 166 -32.52 0.08 17.54
N LEU A 167 -31.31 0.67 17.58
CA LEU A 167 -30.06 -0.04 17.83
C LEU A 167 -29.91 -0.61 19.25
N GLY A 168 -30.81 -0.24 20.18
CA GLY A 168 -30.72 -0.63 21.59
C GLY A 168 -29.67 0.13 22.41
N ALA A 169 -28.88 1.00 21.78
CA ALA A 169 -27.87 1.82 22.47
C ALA A 169 -28.46 2.84 23.45
N ASP A 170 -27.63 3.18 24.43
CA ASP A 170 -27.89 4.13 25.51
C ASP A 170 -27.28 5.51 25.24
N ALA A 171 -26.17 5.52 24.50
CA ALA A 171 -25.57 6.73 23.96
C ALA A 171 -25.10 6.53 22.51
N LEU A 172 -25.21 7.56 21.67
CA LEU A 172 -24.73 7.57 20.30
C LEU A 172 -23.98 8.86 19.99
N THR A 173 -22.85 8.73 19.28
CA THR A 173 -22.04 9.84 18.80
C THR A 173 -22.15 10.01 17.28
N VAL A 174 -22.41 11.23 16.81
CA VAL A 174 -22.44 11.60 15.38
C VAL A 174 -21.61 12.85 15.15
N ALA A 175 -20.87 12.90 14.04
CA ALA A 175 -20.11 14.07 13.61
C ALA A 175 -20.68 14.65 12.31
N GLY A 176 -20.93 15.97 12.29
CA GLY A 176 -21.62 16.61 11.17
C GLY A 176 -20.86 16.55 9.84
N HIS A 177 -19.54 16.70 9.86
CA HIS A 177 -18.72 16.70 8.64
C HIS A 177 -18.70 15.37 7.89
N LYS A 178 -19.16 14.28 8.50
CA LYS A 178 -19.30 12.97 7.84
C LYS A 178 -20.61 12.80 7.06
N ILE A 179 -21.58 13.66 7.35
CA ILE A 179 -22.92 13.64 6.74
C ILE A 179 -23.23 14.94 5.96
N GLY A 180 -22.21 15.73 5.63
CA GLY A 180 -22.36 16.95 4.82
C GLY A 180 -22.70 18.22 5.61
N ALA A 181 -22.72 18.18 6.94
CA ALA A 181 -22.78 19.40 7.74
C ALA A 181 -21.37 20.04 7.87
N PRO A 182 -21.27 21.34 8.23
CA PRO A 182 -19.98 21.96 8.46
C PRO A 182 -19.17 21.27 9.56
N LYS A 183 -17.83 21.32 9.44
CA LYS A 183 -16.90 21.03 10.53
C LYS A 183 -17.24 21.89 11.74
N GLY A 184 -16.99 21.38 12.96
CA GLY A 184 -17.35 22.07 14.20
C GLY A 184 -18.78 21.78 14.69
N THR A 185 -19.47 20.79 14.12
CA THR A 185 -20.80 20.35 14.56
C THR A 185 -20.80 18.86 14.92
N GLY A 186 -21.46 18.52 16.03
CA GLY A 186 -21.62 17.15 16.51
C GLY A 186 -22.90 16.96 17.32
N ILE A 187 -23.26 15.70 17.50
CA ILE A 187 -24.38 15.26 18.33
C ILE A 187 -23.87 14.20 19.29
N LEU A 188 -24.22 14.33 20.56
CA LEU A 188 -24.25 13.24 21.53
C LEU A 188 -25.70 13.01 21.90
N ALA A 189 -26.24 11.85 21.58
CA ALA A 189 -27.54 11.43 22.09
C ALA A 189 -27.31 10.51 23.27
N VAL A 190 -27.85 10.82 24.45
CA VAL A 190 -27.63 10.05 25.68
C VAL A 190 -28.88 10.03 26.54
N ARG A 191 -29.36 8.83 26.87
CA ARG A 191 -30.65 8.64 27.54
C ARG A 191 -30.70 9.41 28.87
N GLY A 192 -31.80 10.14 29.09
CA GLY A 192 -32.06 10.98 30.24
C GLY A 192 -31.84 10.33 31.62
N ARG A 193 -32.04 9.02 31.72
CA ARG A 193 -31.92 8.24 32.96
C ARG A 193 -30.49 7.98 33.42
N LEU A 194 -29.49 8.20 32.56
CA LEU A 194 -28.11 7.86 32.85
C LEU A 194 -27.41 9.03 33.55
N PRO A 195 -26.62 8.76 34.60
CA PRO A 195 -25.81 9.79 35.22
C PRO A 195 -24.69 10.17 34.24
N LEU A 196 -24.59 11.46 33.93
CA LEU A 196 -23.64 12.01 32.97
C LEU A 196 -22.97 13.23 33.57
N GLU A 197 -21.67 13.14 33.88
CA GLU A 197 -20.87 14.30 34.28
C GLU A 197 -20.53 15.15 33.04
N PRO A 198 -20.82 16.46 33.03
CA PRO A 198 -20.49 17.33 31.92
C PRO A 198 -18.98 17.41 31.68
N LEU A 199 -18.54 17.39 30.41
CA LEU A 199 -17.16 17.69 30.07
C LEU A 199 -16.88 19.21 30.12
N LEU A 200 -17.89 20.01 29.78
CA LEU A 200 -17.82 21.48 29.75
C LEU A 200 -18.79 22.07 30.78
N HIS A 201 -18.23 22.55 31.90
CA HIS A 201 -18.97 23.20 33.00
C HIS A 201 -19.22 24.68 32.73
N GLY A 202 -20.24 25.25 33.38
CA GLY A 202 -20.61 26.66 33.20
C GLY A 202 -22.11 26.93 33.35
N GLY A 203 -22.67 27.73 32.44
CA GLY A 203 -24.00 28.35 32.55
C GLY A 203 -25.22 27.43 32.38
N GLY A 204 -25.04 26.10 32.39
CA GLY A 204 -26.16 25.15 32.42
C GLY A 204 -26.88 24.94 31.08
N GLN A 205 -26.30 25.37 29.95
CA GLN A 205 -26.83 25.07 28.62
C GLN A 205 -26.89 23.56 28.36
N GLU A 206 -27.65 23.17 27.32
CA GLU A 206 -27.91 21.76 27.00
C GLU A 206 -28.41 20.96 28.22
N ARG A 207 -29.28 21.59 29.03
CA ARG A 207 -29.84 21.02 30.26
C ARG A 207 -28.77 20.63 31.29
N GLY A 208 -27.73 21.45 31.41
CA GLY A 208 -26.59 21.22 32.30
C GLY A 208 -25.57 20.22 31.77
N ARG A 209 -25.78 19.59 30.60
CA ARG A 209 -24.90 18.54 30.08
C ARG A 209 -23.71 19.06 29.29
N ARG A 210 -23.80 20.27 28.75
CA ARG A 210 -22.74 20.91 27.95
C ARG A 210 -22.93 22.43 27.96
N SER A 211 -22.09 23.14 28.71
CA SER A 211 -22.18 24.60 28.83
C SER A 211 -21.62 25.35 27.62
N GLY A 212 -22.00 26.63 27.50
CA GLY A 212 -21.61 27.53 26.42
C GLY A 212 -22.82 27.92 25.57
N THR A 213 -22.81 29.15 25.05
CA THR A 213 -23.89 29.66 24.18
C THR A 213 -24.10 28.68 23.00
N PRO A 214 -25.33 28.18 22.77
CA PRO A 214 -25.57 27.20 21.72
C PRO A 214 -25.27 27.76 20.32
N ASP A 215 -24.56 26.98 19.50
CA ASP A 215 -24.44 27.26 18.07
C ASP A 215 -25.72 26.83 17.35
N VAL A 216 -26.71 27.71 17.34
CA VAL A 216 -28.02 27.46 16.72
C VAL A 216 -27.88 27.23 15.22
N ALA A 217 -26.99 27.95 14.54
CA ALA A 217 -26.74 27.76 13.12
C ALA A 217 -26.16 26.37 12.83
N GLY A 218 -25.20 25.92 13.63
CA GLY A 218 -24.62 24.58 13.58
C GLY A 218 -25.63 23.47 13.90
N ALA A 219 -26.45 23.65 14.94
CA ALA A 219 -27.52 22.71 15.30
C ALA A 219 -28.53 22.51 14.15
N VAL A 220 -28.99 23.61 13.53
CA VAL A 220 -29.86 23.54 12.34
C VAL A 220 -29.15 22.88 11.16
N ALA A 221 -27.86 23.14 10.97
CA ALA A 221 -27.08 22.55 9.89
C ALA A 221 -27.00 21.03 10.02
N ILE A 222 -26.57 20.54 11.20
CA ILE A 222 -26.39 19.10 11.42
C ILE A 222 -27.74 18.36 11.45
N ALA A 223 -28.80 18.96 12.01
CA ALA A 223 -30.13 18.39 11.95
C ALA A 223 -30.64 18.25 10.51
N THR A 224 -30.35 19.26 9.66
CA THR A 224 -30.71 19.23 8.24
C THR A 224 -29.94 18.18 7.47
N ALA A 225 -28.61 18.16 7.62
CA ALA A 225 -27.74 17.18 7.00
C ALA A 225 -28.14 15.75 7.40
N LEU A 226 -28.38 15.50 8.69
CA LEU A 226 -28.78 14.18 9.19
C LEU A 226 -30.14 13.73 8.64
N SER A 227 -31.12 14.65 8.55
CA SER A 227 -32.43 14.31 7.99
C SER A 227 -32.35 13.94 6.51
N LEU A 228 -31.55 14.67 5.72
CA LEU A 228 -31.35 14.39 4.30
C LEU A 228 -30.59 13.07 4.12
N ALA A 229 -29.49 12.90 4.86
CA ALA A 229 -28.69 11.68 4.82
C ALA A 229 -29.53 10.45 5.17
N GLU A 230 -30.39 10.49 6.20
CA GLU A 230 -31.27 9.36 6.53
C GLU A 230 -32.32 9.10 5.44
N ALA A 231 -32.89 10.14 4.83
CA ALA A 231 -33.88 9.99 3.77
C ALA A 231 -33.30 9.32 2.50
N GLU A 232 -32.03 9.61 2.19
CA GLU A 232 -31.32 9.09 1.01
C GLU A 232 -30.54 7.79 1.31
N ARG A 233 -30.30 7.48 2.59
CA ARG A 233 -29.41 6.43 3.10
C ARG A 233 -29.53 5.11 2.37
N ALA A 234 -30.74 4.56 2.26
CA ALA A 234 -30.93 3.21 1.73
C ALA A 234 -30.57 3.11 0.24
N ALA A 235 -30.93 4.12 -0.56
CA ALA A 235 -30.63 4.17 -1.98
C ALA A 235 -29.13 4.39 -2.22
N ASP A 236 -28.53 5.31 -1.47
CA ASP A 236 -27.11 5.63 -1.57
C ASP A 236 -26.23 4.47 -1.08
N ALA A 237 -26.59 3.83 0.04
CA ALA A 237 -25.91 2.65 0.54
C ALA A 237 -25.91 1.51 -0.50
N ALA A 238 -27.06 1.21 -1.11
CA ALA A 238 -27.14 0.14 -2.10
C ALA A 238 -26.30 0.45 -3.36
N ARG A 239 -26.40 1.68 -3.88
CA ARG A 239 -25.67 2.13 -5.07
C ARG A 239 -24.16 2.12 -4.85
N VAL A 240 -23.70 2.76 -3.78
CA VAL A 240 -22.26 2.90 -3.51
C VAL A 240 -21.64 1.57 -3.11
N ALA A 241 -22.35 0.71 -2.36
CA ALA A 241 -21.88 -0.64 -2.07
C ALA A 241 -21.62 -1.45 -3.36
N ALA A 242 -22.54 -1.40 -4.34
CA ALA A 242 -22.35 -2.10 -5.61
C ALA A 242 -21.12 -1.61 -6.38
N LEU A 243 -20.89 -0.29 -6.44
CA LEU A 243 -19.70 0.29 -7.07
C LEU A 243 -18.41 -0.09 -6.32
N ARG A 244 -18.45 -0.04 -4.99
CA ARG A 244 -17.35 -0.42 -4.11
C ARG A 244 -17.00 -1.91 -4.27
N ASP A 245 -18.01 -2.79 -4.34
CA ASP A 245 -17.80 -4.23 -4.51
C ASP A 245 -17.15 -4.54 -5.87
N ALA A 246 -17.59 -3.89 -6.95
CA ALA A 246 -16.95 -3.98 -8.26
C ALA A 246 -15.49 -3.50 -8.23
N PHE A 247 -15.23 -2.37 -7.57
CA PHE A 247 -13.88 -1.85 -7.35
C PHE A 247 -12.98 -2.85 -6.60
N ILE A 248 -13.48 -3.47 -5.52
CA ILE A 248 -12.74 -4.50 -4.77
C ILE A 248 -12.37 -5.66 -5.67
N VAL A 249 -13.33 -6.21 -6.42
CA VAL A 249 -13.09 -7.35 -7.31
C VAL A 249 -12.03 -7.01 -8.35
N HIS A 250 -12.11 -5.83 -8.98
CA HIS A 250 -11.15 -5.39 -9.98
C HIS A 250 -9.73 -5.29 -9.40
N VAL A 251 -9.56 -4.63 -8.25
CA VAL A 251 -8.25 -4.48 -7.60
C VAL A 251 -7.65 -5.84 -7.23
N LEU A 252 -8.43 -6.74 -6.62
CA LEU A 252 -7.94 -8.05 -6.20
C LEU A 252 -7.62 -8.97 -7.40
N HIS A 253 -8.36 -8.86 -8.50
CA HIS A 253 -8.02 -9.60 -9.73
C HIS A 253 -6.73 -9.08 -10.38
N GLY A 254 -6.51 -7.75 -10.39
CA GLY A 254 -5.31 -7.15 -10.97
C GLY A 254 -4.06 -7.33 -10.12
N LEU A 255 -4.20 -7.61 -8.82
CA LEU A 255 -3.11 -7.73 -7.86
C LEU A 255 -3.26 -9.00 -7.01
N PRO A 256 -2.76 -10.17 -7.46
CA PRO A 256 -2.91 -11.43 -6.72
C PRO A 256 -2.33 -11.43 -5.29
N GLY A 257 -1.36 -10.55 -5.01
CA GLY A 257 -0.80 -10.37 -3.66
C GLY A 257 -1.58 -9.42 -2.75
N ALA A 258 -2.52 -8.64 -3.30
CA ALA A 258 -3.32 -7.70 -2.51
C ALA A 258 -4.29 -8.44 -1.60
N ARG A 259 -4.53 -7.89 -0.41
CA ARG A 259 -5.53 -8.42 0.53
C ARG A 259 -6.47 -7.33 0.99
N LEU A 260 -7.77 -7.59 0.92
CA LEU A 260 -8.80 -6.73 1.51
C LEU A 260 -8.74 -6.85 3.05
N THR A 261 -8.64 -5.73 3.77
CA THR A 261 -8.63 -5.71 5.24
C THR A 261 -10.04 -5.48 5.79
N GLY A 262 -10.38 -6.10 6.92
CA GLY A 262 -11.73 -6.04 7.50
C GLY A 262 -12.72 -7.03 6.90
N HIS A 263 -13.99 -6.95 7.29
CA HIS A 263 -15.00 -7.92 6.88
C HIS A 263 -15.35 -7.81 5.38
N PRO A 264 -15.46 -8.92 4.62
CA PRO A 264 -15.72 -8.87 3.18
C PRO A 264 -17.12 -8.33 2.85
N THR A 265 -18.15 -8.70 3.63
CA THR A 265 -19.55 -8.33 3.35
C THR A 265 -20.19 -7.36 4.37
N ARG A 266 -19.99 -7.55 5.68
CA ARG A 266 -20.45 -6.62 6.74
C ARG A 266 -19.56 -5.37 6.82
N ARG A 267 -19.66 -4.52 5.80
CA ARG A 267 -18.80 -3.34 5.61
C ARG A 267 -19.60 -2.11 5.23
N LEU A 268 -19.14 -0.94 5.64
CA LEU A 268 -19.64 0.36 5.20
C LEU A 268 -19.71 0.44 3.68
N PRO A 269 -20.82 0.90 3.09
CA PRO A 269 -21.00 0.97 1.64
C PRO A 269 -19.88 1.74 0.92
N GLY A 270 -19.47 2.86 1.50
CA GLY A 270 -18.47 3.76 0.93
C GLY A 270 -17.02 3.42 1.26
N THR A 271 -16.69 2.27 1.87
CA THR A 271 -15.30 1.99 2.31
C THR A 271 -14.74 0.74 1.65
N ALA A 272 -13.50 0.83 1.17
CA ALA A 272 -12.65 -0.30 0.79
C ALA A 272 -11.24 -0.05 1.32
N SER A 273 -10.60 -1.07 1.90
CA SER A 273 -9.25 -0.96 2.44
C SER A 273 -8.45 -2.20 2.11
N PHE A 274 -7.21 -2.02 1.68
CA PHE A 274 -6.33 -3.10 1.26
C PHE A 274 -4.98 -2.98 1.95
N VAL A 275 -4.26 -4.09 1.98
CA VAL A 275 -2.80 -4.12 2.11
C VAL A 275 -2.20 -4.67 0.83
N PHE A 276 -1.03 -4.15 0.47
CA PHE A 276 -0.26 -4.51 -0.71
C PHE A 276 1.15 -4.98 -0.28
N PRO A 277 1.28 -6.23 0.21
CA PRO A 277 2.56 -6.75 0.71
C PRO A 277 3.69 -6.57 -0.30
N GLY A 278 4.85 -6.12 0.19
CA GLY A 278 6.03 -5.85 -0.64
C GLY A 278 6.06 -4.46 -1.28
N VAL A 279 5.04 -3.62 -1.06
CA VAL A 279 5.00 -2.23 -1.56
C VAL A 279 4.79 -1.26 -0.40
N ASN A 280 5.50 -0.13 -0.40
CA ASN A 280 5.27 0.91 0.59
C ASN A 280 3.93 1.63 0.31
N GLY A 281 3.03 1.68 1.30
CA GLY A 281 1.71 2.30 1.16
C GLY A 281 1.78 3.79 0.81
N GLU A 282 2.76 4.52 1.34
CA GLU A 282 2.97 5.95 1.03
C GLU A 282 3.35 6.15 -0.43
N THR A 283 4.21 5.28 -0.98
CA THR A 283 4.55 5.32 -2.41
C THR A 283 3.32 5.10 -3.28
N VAL A 284 2.44 4.16 -2.91
CA VAL A 284 1.17 3.93 -3.64
C VAL A 284 0.28 5.17 -3.57
N LEU A 285 0.18 5.83 -2.42
CA LEU A 285 -0.61 7.06 -2.27
C LEU A 285 -0.09 8.20 -3.15
N LEU A 286 1.23 8.43 -3.17
CA LEU A 286 1.86 9.44 -4.03
C LEU A 286 1.63 9.14 -5.51
N GLU A 287 1.73 7.87 -5.91
CA GLU A 287 1.47 7.45 -7.29
C GLU A 287 -0.01 7.61 -7.67
N LEU A 288 -0.95 7.37 -6.75
CA LEU A 288 -2.37 7.65 -6.96
C LEU A 288 -2.64 9.16 -7.07
N GLU A 289 -2.01 9.98 -6.22
CA GLU A 289 -2.16 11.44 -6.25
C GLU A 289 -1.66 12.03 -7.58
N ARG A 290 -0.52 11.56 -8.10
CA ARG A 290 -0.01 11.92 -9.44
C ARG A 290 -1.02 11.63 -10.56
N ARG A 291 -1.89 10.64 -10.35
CA ARG A 291 -2.97 10.27 -11.27
C ARG A 291 -4.30 10.99 -10.96
N GLY A 292 -4.29 11.94 -10.04
CA GLY A 292 -5.46 12.72 -9.63
C GLY A 292 -6.41 11.98 -8.69
N ILE A 293 -5.97 10.88 -8.06
CA ILE A 293 -6.76 10.08 -7.13
C ILE A 293 -6.30 10.36 -5.71
N VAL A 294 -7.20 10.91 -4.89
CA VAL A 294 -6.93 11.15 -3.47
C VAL A 294 -7.45 9.98 -2.64
N SER A 295 -6.55 9.32 -1.93
CA SER A 295 -6.83 8.25 -0.98
C SER A 295 -6.08 8.50 0.33
N SER A 296 -6.17 7.56 1.28
CA SER A 296 -5.56 7.68 2.60
C SER A 296 -4.81 6.40 2.94
N SER A 297 -3.78 6.50 3.77
CA SER A 297 -3.22 5.32 4.45
C SER A 297 -4.26 4.73 5.43
N GLY A 298 -3.99 3.52 5.94
CA GLY A 298 -4.77 2.94 7.05
C GLY A 298 -4.83 3.88 8.25
N SER A 299 -3.69 4.44 8.67
CA SER A 299 -3.57 5.37 9.79
C SER A 299 -3.65 6.84 9.34
N ALA A 300 -4.82 7.30 8.91
CA ALA A 300 -5.03 8.70 8.51
C ALA A 300 -4.64 9.75 9.57
N CYS A 301 -4.65 9.38 10.86
CA CYS A 301 -4.24 10.22 11.98
C CYS A 301 -2.73 10.20 12.26
N ALA A 302 -1.97 9.37 11.54
CA ALA A 302 -0.53 9.21 11.63
C ALA A 302 0.17 9.59 10.31
N ALA A 303 -0.43 10.49 9.52
CA ALA A 303 0.22 11.03 8.32
C ALA A 303 1.59 11.62 8.69
N GLY A 304 2.67 10.97 8.24
CA GLY A 304 4.06 11.31 8.56
C GLY A 304 4.72 10.51 9.70
N SER A 305 4.11 9.43 10.19
CA SER A 305 4.69 8.51 11.18
C SER A 305 4.87 7.11 10.57
N ASP A 306 6.05 6.50 10.74
CA ASP A 306 6.37 5.13 10.31
C ASP A 306 5.62 4.03 11.12
N GLU A 307 4.74 4.42 12.03
CA GLU A 307 4.02 3.49 12.92
C GLU A 307 2.89 2.76 12.19
N ALA A 308 2.90 1.43 12.33
CA ALA A 308 1.84 0.57 11.80
C ALA A 308 0.49 0.87 12.46
N SER A 309 -0.59 0.76 11.68
CA SER A 309 -1.95 0.96 12.18
C SER A 309 -2.29 0.03 13.35
N HIS A 310 -2.69 0.59 14.49
CA HIS A 310 -3.15 -0.16 15.65
C HIS A 310 -4.39 -1.01 15.35
N VAL A 311 -5.25 -0.55 14.43
CA VAL A 311 -6.40 -1.31 13.95
C VAL A 311 -5.95 -2.57 13.23
N LEU A 312 -5.05 -2.44 12.25
CA LEU A 312 -4.59 -3.60 11.46
C LEU A 312 -3.77 -4.58 12.31
N LEU A 313 -2.98 -4.09 13.26
CA LEU A 313 -2.30 -4.92 14.25
C LEU A 313 -3.29 -5.69 15.12
N ALA A 314 -4.38 -5.05 15.58
CA ALA A 314 -5.44 -5.71 16.34
C ALA A 314 -6.23 -6.76 15.51
N LEU A 315 -6.27 -6.62 14.19
CA LEU A 315 -6.79 -7.62 13.25
C LEU A 315 -5.79 -8.78 13.01
N GLY A 316 -4.58 -8.71 13.57
CA GLY A 316 -3.56 -9.76 13.47
C GLY A 316 -2.64 -9.63 12.26
N LEU A 317 -2.61 -8.49 11.57
CA LEU A 317 -1.64 -8.25 10.50
C LEU A 317 -0.26 -7.97 11.08
N SER A 318 0.79 -8.34 10.34
CA SER A 318 2.16 -7.95 10.67
C SER A 318 2.33 -6.43 10.52
N ALA A 319 3.31 -5.86 11.24
CA ALA A 319 3.62 -4.44 11.11
C ALA A 319 4.06 -4.06 9.68
N ASP A 320 4.78 -4.96 8.99
CA ASP A 320 5.18 -4.78 7.59
C ASP A 320 3.97 -4.68 6.67
N ASP A 321 3.02 -5.60 6.80
CA ASP A 321 1.79 -5.58 6.00
C ASP A 321 0.93 -4.36 6.31
N ALA A 322 0.79 -4.02 7.59
CA ALA A 322 -0.02 -2.88 8.03
C ALA A 322 0.51 -1.55 7.47
N ARG A 323 1.82 -1.42 7.25
CA ARG A 323 2.43 -0.24 6.59
C ARG A 323 2.13 -0.14 5.10
N THR A 324 1.71 -1.23 4.47
CA THR A 324 1.33 -1.25 3.05
C THR A 324 -0.13 -0.83 2.81
N ALA A 325 -0.84 -0.41 3.87
CA ALA A 325 -2.28 -0.22 3.83
C ALA A 325 -2.72 1.02 3.06
N VAL A 326 -3.68 0.84 2.15
CA VAL A 326 -4.32 1.93 1.41
C VAL A 326 -5.83 1.82 1.54
N ARG A 327 -6.45 2.93 1.95
CA ARG A 327 -7.88 3.06 2.21
C ARG A 327 -8.53 4.02 1.23
N PHE A 328 -9.64 3.58 0.67
CA PHE A 328 -10.53 4.34 -0.20
C PHE A 328 -11.87 4.58 0.48
N THR A 329 -12.31 5.84 0.47
CA THR A 329 -13.61 6.25 0.99
C THR A 329 -14.39 7.02 -0.08
N PHE A 330 -15.59 6.56 -0.39
CA PHE A 330 -16.43 7.04 -1.47
C PHE A 330 -17.60 7.89 -0.94
N PRO A 331 -18.00 8.96 -1.64
CA PRO A 331 -19.10 9.83 -1.21
C PRO A 331 -20.48 9.20 -1.46
N HIS A 332 -21.48 9.60 -0.68
CA HIS A 332 -22.88 9.17 -0.80
C HIS A 332 -23.44 9.31 -2.24
N GLY A 333 -23.16 10.44 -2.90
CA GLY A 333 -23.63 10.74 -4.26
C GLY A 333 -22.83 10.09 -5.40
N LEU A 334 -21.93 9.14 -5.14
CA LEU A 334 -21.15 8.49 -6.20
C LEU A 334 -22.08 7.72 -7.15
N THR A 335 -21.92 7.95 -8.45
CA THR A 335 -22.68 7.29 -9.52
C THR A 335 -21.81 6.73 -10.63
N GLN A 336 -20.60 7.26 -10.80
CA GLN A 336 -19.66 6.81 -11.83
C GLN A 336 -19.04 5.44 -11.47
N SER A 337 -18.69 4.66 -12.50
CA SER A 337 -17.88 3.46 -12.30
C SER A 337 -16.52 3.81 -11.69
N LEU A 338 -16.02 2.92 -10.85
CA LEU A 338 -14.70 2.99 -10.23
C LEU A 338 -13.63 2.22 -11.02
N ASP A 339 -13.95 1.70 -12.21
CA ASP A 339 -13.00 0.89 -13.00
C ASP A 339 -11.70 1.61 -13.32
N THR A 340 -11.78 2.88 -13.75
CA THR A 340 -10.57 3.69 -14.01
C THR A 340 -9.73 3.88 -12.75
N VAL A 341 -10.38 4.04 -11.59
CA VAL A 341 -9.70 4.14 -10.30
C VAL A 341 -9.05 2.80 -9.95
N ALA A 342 -9.75 1.69 -10.12
CA ALA A 342 -9.21 0.35 -9.87
C ALA A 342 -7.98 0.06 -10.74
N SER A 343 -8.06 0.33 -12.04
CA SER A 343 -6.92 0.17 -12.95
C SER A 343 -5.73 1.04 -12.53
N ALA A 344 -5.97 2.29 -12.11
CA ALA A 344 -4.92 3.16 -11.58
C ALA A 344 -4.30 2.63 -10.28
N VAL A 345 -5.07 1.97 -9.40
CA VAL A 345 -4.51 1.28 -8.22
C VAL A 345 -3.62 0.12 -8.63
N VAL A 346 -4.06 -0.71 -9.58
CA VAL A 346 -3.26 -1.82 -10.10
C VAL A 346 -1.94 -1.30 -10.68
N GLU A 347 -1.98 -0.25 -11.48
CA GLU A 347 -0.80 0.39 -12.04
C GLU A 347 0.10 1.00 -10.96
N ALA A 348 -0.45 1.75 -10.00
CA ALA A 348 0.32 2.37 -8.93
C ALA A 348 1.07 1.33 -8.08
N VAL A 349 0.40 0.23 -7.72
CA VAL A 349 1.01 -0.85 -6.93
C VAL A 349 2.05 -1.63 -7.75
N THR A 350 1.82 -1.83 -9.05
CA THR A 350 2.77 -2.57 -9.90
C THR A 350 4.01 -1.78 -10.30
N THR A 351 3.91 -0.44 -10.35
CA THR A 351 4.99 0.47 -10.78
C THR A 351 5.78 1.11 -9.64
N ALA A 352 5.27 1.08 -8.41
CA ALA A 352 5.94 1.65 -7.24
C ALA A 352 7.23 0.88 -6.89
N GLN A 353 8.39 1.52 -7.05
CA GLN A 353 9.62 1.08 -6.37
C GLN A 353 9.57 1.52 -4.90
N SER A 354 10.03 0.67 -3.97
CA SER A 354 10.07 0.99 -2.54
C SER A 354 11.15 2.00 -2.18
N LEU A 355 12.19 2.14 -3.02
CA LEU A 355 13.12 3.26 -2.99
C LEU A 355 12.54 4.40 -3.84
N ASP A 356 12.40 5.59 -3.25
CA ASP A 356 11.88 6.79 -3.91
C ASP A 356 12.95 7.64 -4.59
N THR A 357 14.21 7.47 -4.18
CA THR A 357 15.39 8.23 -4.61
C THR A 357 16.16 7.50 -5.72
N TRP A 358 15.64 7.57 -6.95
CA TRP A 358 16.32 7.06 -8.14
C TRP A 358 16.07 7.95 -9.36
N ARG A 359 16.91 7.75 -10.38
CA ARG A 359 16.76 8.34 -11.72
C ARG A 359 16.99 7.26 -12.77
N ALA A 360 16.33 7.38 -13.91
CA ALA A 360 16.49 6.46 -15.02
C ALA A 360 16.80 7.22 -16.31
N VAL A 361 17.88 6.81 -16.98
CA VAL A 361 18.24 7.31 -18.30
C VAL A 361 17.69 6.33 -19.34
N LEU A 362 16.67 6.78 -20.08
CA LEU A 362 16.00 6.01 -21.12
C LEU A 362 16.71 6.25 -22.45
N VAL A 363 17.46 5.27 -22.94
CA VAL A 363 18.21 5.40 -24.21
C VAL A 363 17.41 4.73 -25.33
N ASP A 364 16.85 5.53 -26.24
CA ASP A 364 16.24 5.05 -27.48
C ASP A 364 17.32 4.93 -28.57
N ASP A 365 17.72 3.70 -28.88
CA ASP A 365 18.71 3.39 -29.93
C ASP A 365 18.07 3.33 -31.34
N ALA A 366 17.28 4.35 -31.66
CA ALA A 366 16.49 4.44 -32.89
C ALA A 366 15.45 3.31 -33.06
N SER A 367 14.63 3.08 -32.03
CA SER A 367 13.59 2.03 -32.04
C SER A 367 12.59 2.23 -33.19
N ALA A 368 12.19 1.14 -33.83
CA ALA A 368 11.23 1.14 -34.94
C ALA A 368 9.76 1.01 -34.50
N ASP A 369 9.51 0.84 -33.19
CA ASP A 369 8.21 0.61 -32.60
C ASP A 369 7.74 1.80 -31.73
N ALA A 370 6.78 1.56 -30.83
CA ALA A 370 6.23 2.59 -29.96
C ALA A 370 7.19 3.03 -28.82
N THR A 371 8.36 2.40 -28.65
CA THR A 371 9.27 2.62 -27.52
C THR A 371 9.62 4.10 -27.35
N ARG A 372 10.01 4.79 -28.42
CA ARG A 372 10.33 6.24 -28.37
C ARG A 372 9.20 7.06 -27.78
N ARG A 373 7.97 6.83 -28.24
CA ARG A 373 6.80 7.56 -27.75
C ARG A 373 6.54 7.26 -26.28
N LEU A 374 6.61 5.98 -25.88
CA LEU A 374 6.44 5.57 -24.49
C LEU A 374 7.49 6.21 -23.57
N PHE A 375 8.75 6.25 -23.98
CA PHE A 375 9.81 6.90 -23.22
C PHE A 375 9.64 8.42 -23.14
N ALA A 376 9.18 9.06 -24.21
CA ALA A 376 8.88 10.50 -24.21
C ALA A 376 7.70 10.82 -23.26
N ASP A 377 6.64 10.01 -23.29
CA ASP A 377 5.48 10.15 -22.39
C ASP A 377 5.90 9.95 -20.91
N ALA A 378 6.79 8.99 -20.63
CA ALA A 378 7.35 8.77 -19.30
C ALA A 378 8.21 9.95 -18.82
N ALA A 379 9.14 10.44 -19.65
CA ALA A 379 9.98 11.59 -19.33
C ALA A 379 9.19 12.91 -19.15
N ALA A 380 8.05 13.04 -19.84
CA ALA A 380 7.16 14.19 -19.67
C ALA A 380 6.35 14.13 -18.37
N SER A 381 6.05 12.92 -17.87
CA SER A 381 5.18 12.72 -16.71
C SER A 381 5.93 12.56 -15.38
N ASP A 382 7.18 12.08 -15.40
CA ASP A 382 7.98 11.91 -14.17
C ASP A 382 9.42 12.42 -14.37
N PRO A 383 9.86 13.43 -13.59
CA PRO A 383 11.17 14.07 -13.73
C PRO A 383 12.35 13.15 -13.38
N ARG A 384 12.10 11.95 -12.83
CA ARG A 384 13.13 10.93 -12.61
C ARG A 384 13.62 10.31 -13.93
N PHE A 385 12.82 10.38 -14.99
CA PHE A 385 13.20 9.85 -16.31
C PHE A 385 13.85 10.91 -17.18
N ARG A 386 14.94 10.52 -17.85
CA ARG A 386 15.63 11.33 -18.85
C ARG A 386 15.75 10.54 -20.15
N LEU A 387 15.10 11.01 -21.22
CA LEU A 387 15.21 10.42 -22.55
C LEU A 387 16.50 10.88 -23.26
N VAL A 388 17.18 9.94 -23.92
CA VAL A 388 18.32 10.13 -24.81
C VAL A 388 18.03 9.39 -26.11
N GLU A 389 18.13 10.07 -27.25
CA GLU A 389 17.81 9.49 -28.55
C GLU A 389 19.06 9.39 -29.42
N HIS A 390 19.30 8.20 -29.98
CA HIS A 390 20.25 8.03 -31.07
C HIS A 390 19.54 8.25 -32.42
N ARG A 391 20.26 8.86 -33.36
CA ARG A 391 19.74 9.10 -34.71
C ARG A 391 19.69 7.84 -35.56
N GLU A 392 20.59 6.91 -35.30
CA GLU A 392 20.77 5.65 -36.00
C GLU A 392 21.07 4.55 -34.96
N PRO A 393 20.72 3.27 -35.22
CA PRO A 393 21.02 2.18 -34.30
C PRO A 393 22.53 2.01 -34.11
N ARG A 394 22.99 2.00 -32.86
CA ARG A 394 24.41 1.83 -32.47
C ARG A 394 24.66 0.51 -31.72
N GLY A 395 23.61 -0.22 -31.37
CA GLY A 395 23.68 -1.50 -30.67
C GLY A 395 23.62 -1.36 -29.14
N LEU A 396 23.35 -2.48 -28.47
CA LEU A 396 23.09 -2.55 -27.02
C LEU A 396 24.22 -1.95 -26.19
N GLY A 397 25.47 -2.34 -26.46
CA GLY A 397 26.63 -1.82 -25.74
C GLY A 397 26.79 -0.30 -25.87
N ALA A 398 26.61 0.26 -27.06
CA ALA A 398 26.71 1.70 -27.29
C ALA A 398 25.56 2.47 -26.62
N ALA A 399 24.35 1.91 -26.60
CA ALA A 399 23.21 2.46 -25.89
C ALA A 399 23.46 2.52 -24.38
N ARG A 400 23.90 1.41 -23.77
CA ARG A 400 24.24 1.37 -22.33
C ARG A 400 25.40 2.30 -21.98
N ASN A 401 26.44 2.37 -22.83
CA ASN A 401 27.55 3.30 -22.63
C ASN A 401 27.11 4.77 -22.67
N SER A 402 26.20 5.12 -23.59
CA SER A 402 25.64 6.48 -23.69
C SER A 402 24.80 6.86 -22.47
N GLY A 403 24.08 5.89 -21.89
CA GLY A 403 23.42 6.07 -20.60
C GLY A 403 24.41 6.26 -19.46
N LEU A 404 25.46 5.43 -19.40
CA LEU A 404 26.50 5.48 -18.37
C LEU A 404 27.25 6.82 -18.35
N ASP A 405 27.43 7.47 -19.50
CA ASP A 405 28.04 8.81 -19.59
C ASP A 405 27.24 9.92 -18.91
N LEU A 406 25.97 9.66 -18.60
CA LEU A 406 25.06 10.62 -17.97
C LEU A 406 24.77 10.30 -16.51
N VAL A 407 25.31 9.21 -15.98
CA VAL A 407 25.07 8.81 -14.59
C VAL A 407 25.87 9.73 -13.65
N ASP A 408 25.14 10.38 -12.75
CA ASP A 408 25.68 11.28 -11.72
C ASP A 408 25.36 10.83 -10.29
N THR A 409 24.81 9.61 -10.13
CA THR A 409 24.38 9.03 -8.86
C THR A 409 25.45 8.14 -8.23
N GLU A 410 25.36 7.88 -6.92
CA GLU A 410 26.30 7.01 -6.20
C GLU A 410 26.32 5.58 -6.74
N PHE A 411 25.14 5.06 -7.08
CA PHE A 411 24.97 3.72 -7.62
C PHE A 411 24.46 3.76 -9.07
N THR A 412 24.85 2.73 -9.82
CA THR A 412 24.43 2.46 -11.20
C THR A 412 23.86 1.05 -11.30
N ALA A 413 22.72 0.93 -11.98
CA ALA A 413 22.10 -0.33 -12.38
C ALA A 413 21.64 -0.23 -13.85
N PHE A 414 21.34 -1.38 -14.45
CA PHE A 414 20.86 -1.50 -15.82
C PHE A 414 19.54 -2.26 -15.82
N LEU A 415 18.69 -1.98 -16.82
CA LEU A 415 17.45 -2.70 -17.04
C LEU A 415 17.15 -2.67 -18.54
N ASP A 416 16.79 -3.82 -19.10
CA ASP A 416 16.34 -3.89 -20.50
C ASP A 416 14.91 -3.35 -20.61
N ALA A 417 14.60 -2.70 -21.74
CA ALA A 417 13.36 -1.93 -21.90
C ALA A 417 12.08 -2.79 -21.83
N ASP A 418 12.19 -4.10 -21.99
CA ASP A 418 11.11 -5.08 -21.92
C ASP A 418 11.15 -5.98 -20.69
N ASP A 419 12.06 -5.74 -19.74
CA ASP A 419 12.15 -6.45 -18.47
C ASP A 419 11.43 -5.72 -17.33
N ARG A 420 11.16 -6.45 -16.24
CA ARG A 420 10.53 -5.88 -15.05
C ARG A 420 11.48 -5.94 -13.86
N LEU A 421 11.83 -4.77 -13.33
CA LEU A 421 12.48 -4.63 -12.04
C LEU A 421 11.44 -4.81 -10.92
N ARG A 422 11.72 -5.65 -9.93
CA ARG A 422 10.77 -5.88 -8.82
C ARG A 422 10.64 -4.64 -7.94
N PRO A 423 9.47 -4.37 -7.33
CA PRO A 423 9.21 -3.18 -6.51
C PRO A 423 10.28 -2.88 -5.45
N ASP A 424 10.84 -3.90 -4.82
CA ASP A 424 11.81 -3.77 -3.72
C ASP A 424 13.27 -3.97 -4.12
N ALA A 425 13.54 -4.18 -5.42
CA ALA A 425 14.87 -4.51 -5.92
C ALA A 425 15.89 -3.41 -5.59
N LEU A 426 15.60 -2.14 -5.93
CA LEU A 426 16.55 -1.05 -5.72
C LEU A 426 16.89 -0.87 -4.24
N ALA A 427 15.87 -0.87 -3.37
CA ALA A 427 16.06 -0.70 -1.92
C ALA A 427 16.89 -1.84 -1.31
N ARG A 428 16.63 -3.10 -1.70
CA ARG A 428 17.40 -4.26 -1.21
C ARG A 428 18.86 -4.19 -1.66
N LEU A 429 19.08 -3.91 -2.94
CA LEU A 429 20.41 -3.87 -3.53
C LEU A 429 21.22 -2.70 -2.94
N SER A 430 20.65 -1.49 -2.85
CA SER A 430 21.35 -0.31 -2.32
C SER A 430 21.66 -0.46 -0.84
N SER A 431 20.68 -0.90 -0.03
CA SER A 431 20.88 -1.15 1.40
C SER A 431 21.98 -2.17 1.65
N THR A 432 22.07 -3.22 0.83
CA THR A 432 23.17 -4.19 0.93
C THR A 432 24.52 -3.52 0.74
N LEU A 433 24.69 -2.70 -0.31
CA LEU A 433 25.95 -2.00 -0.61
C LEU A 433 26.32 -0.93 0.42
N GLU A 434 25.33 -0.25 0.99
CA GLU A 434 25.54 0.72 2.06
C GLU A 434 26.06 0.05 3.33
N HIS A 435 25.52 -1.13 3.67
CA HIS A 435 25.94 -1.89 4.85
C HIS A 435 27.33 -2.52 4.68
N THR A 436 27.65 -3.04 3.50
CA THR A 436 28.85 -3.84 3.28
C THR A 436 30.01 -3.01 2.76
N GLY A 437 29.74 -1.92 2.04
CA GLY A 437 30.76 -1.15 1.31
C GLY A 437 31.40 -1.93 0.16
N SER A 438 30.75 -2.98 -0.36
CA SER A 438 31.21 -3.71 -1.55
C SER A 438 31.11 -2.85 -2.82
N ASP A 439 31.79 -3.28 -3.89
CA ASP A 439 31.79 -2.56 -5.17
C ASP A 439 30.47 -2.77 -5.93
N PHE A 440 29.88 -3.95 -5.84
CA PHE A 440 28.57 -4.28 -6.42
C PHE A 440 27.90 -5.45 -5.70
N VAL A 441 26.60 -5.59 -5.95
CA VAL A 441 25.75 -6.67 -5.42
C VAL A 441 25.04 -7.34 -6.59
N VAL A 442 24.86 -8.66 -6.49
CA VAL A 442 24.20 -9.50 -7.49
C VAL A 442 22.94 -10.10 -6.89
N GLY A 443 21.78 -9.84 -7.51
CA GLY A 443 20.52 -10.48 -7.17
C GLY A 443 20.16 -11.63 -8.10
N ALA A 444 19.20 -12.45 -7.67
CA ALA A 444 18.62 -13.50 -8.50
C ALA A 444 17.65 -12.90 -9.53
N TYR A 445 17.29 -13.69 -10.53
CA TYR A 445 16.30 -13.34 -11.53
C TYR A 445 15.54 -14.58 -12.00
N VAL A 446 14.36 -14.35 -12.57
CA VAL A 446 13.50 -15.40 -13.12
C VAL A 446 13.08 -15.06 -14.54
N ARG A 447 12.68 -16.08 -15.31
CA ARG A 447 12.11 -15.87 -16.64
C ARG A 447 10.62 -15.55 -16.53
N LEU A 448 10.22 -14.42 -17.08
CA LEU A 448 8.84 -13.98 -17.26
C LEU A 448 8.34 -14.51 -18.61
N ARG A 449 7.54 -15.58 -18.57
CA ARG A 449 7.12 -16.32 -19.77
C ARG A 449 5.71 -15.92 -20.21
N PRO A 450 5.43 -15.89 -21.52
CA PRO A 450 4.08 -15.63 -22.01
C PRO A 450 3.12 -16.73 -21.56
N ASP A 451 1.94 -16.34 -21.08
CA ASP A 451 0.88 -17.28 -20.73
C ASP A 451 0.40 -18.02 -21.99
N ALA A 452 0.06 -19.31 -21.82
CA ALA A 452 -0.43 -20.17 -22.90
C ALA A 452 -1.75 -19.64 -23.49
N ASP A 453 -2.66 -19.19 -22.62
CA ASP A 453 -3.97 -18.66 -22.98
C ASP A 453 -4.07 -17.19 -22.55
N GLY A 454 -3.95 -16.27 -23.51
CA GLY A 454 -4.13 -14.83 -23.28
C GLY A 454 -2.85 -13.98 -23.38
N PRO A 455 -2.95 -12.66 -23.18
CA PRO A 455 -1.85 -11.71 -23.39
C PRO A 455 -0.86 -11.64 -22.21
N GLY A 456 -1.15 -12.33 -21.10
CA GLY A 456 -0.39 -12.23 -19.85
C GLY A 456 0.98 -12.89 -19.88
N TYR A 457 1.71 -12.70 -18.76
CA TYR A 457 3.03 -13.27 -18.52
C TYR A 457 3.14 -13.74 -17.06
N THR A 458 3.77 -14.90 -16.86
CA THR A 458 3.96 -15.51 -15.54
C THR A 458 5.46 -15.72 -15.24
N PRO A 459 5.96 -15.26 -14.07
CA PRO A 459 7.32 -15.56 -13.62
C PRO A 459 7.51 -17.05 -13.35
N GLY A 460 8.60 -17.63 -13.84
CA GLY A 460 9.02 -19.00 -13.52
C GLY A 460 9.89 -19.10 -12.26
N ASP A 461 10.49 -20.27 -12.07
CA ASP A 461 11.45 -20.51 -10.99
C ASP A 461 12.83 -19.89 -11.27
N VAL A 462 13.58 -19.66 -10.19
CA VAL A 462 15.00 -19.29 -10.26
C VAL A 462 15.77 -20.43 -10.91
N GLN A 463 16.51 -20.13 -11.99
CA GLN A 463 17.20 -21.16 -12.74
C GLN A 463 18.39 -21.71 -11.93
N PRO A 464 18.77 -23.00 -12.08
CA PRO A 464 19.78 -23.62 -11.22
C PRO A 464 21.14 -22.90 -11.17
N TRP A 465 21.58 -22.28 -12.27
CA TRP A 465 22.83 -21.52 -12.28
C TRP A 465 22.70 -20.15 -11.63
N VAL A 466 21.52 -19.53 -11.68
CA VAL A 466 21.25 -18.29 -10.98
C VAL A 466 21.26 -18.58 -9.49
N ALA A 467 20.55 -19.63 -9.06
CA ALA A 467 20.59 -20.10 -7.68
C ALA A 467 22.03 -20.41 -7.22
N ALA A 468 22.82 -21.14 -8.01
CA ALA A 468 24.22 -21.41 -7.69
C ALA A 468 25.07 -20.12 -7.56
N ALA A 469 24.75 -19.08 -8.34
CA ALA A 469 25.44 -17.81 -8.27
C ALA A 469 25.00 -16.93 -7.08
N THR A 470 23.75 -17.05 -6.61
CA THR A 470 23.15 -16.09 -5.67
C THR A 470 22.72 -16.67 -4.32
N ASP A 471 22.66 -17.99 -4.18
CA ASP A 471 22.22 -18.71 -2.98
C ASP A 471 23.35 -19.63 -2.45
N PRO A 472 23.69 -19.59 -1.14
CA PRO A 472 23.20 -18.67 -0.11
C PRO A 472 23.70 -17.24 -0.32
N ALA A 473 23.05 -16.29 0.38
CA ALA A 473 23.53 -14.93 0.47
C ALA A 473 24.98 -14.89 0.99
N ARG A 474 25.84 -14.10 0.35
CA ARG A 474 27.22 -13.88 0.80
C ARG A 474 27.52 -12.40 0.79
N ARG A 475 28.14 -11.93 1.87
CA ARG A 475 28.52 -10.53 2.03
C ARG A 475 30.02 -10.36 1.86
N ARG A 476 30.43 -9.31 1.14
CA ARG A 476 31.83 -8.96 0.85
C ARG A 476 32.67 -10.16 0.39
N THR A 477 32.09 -11.03 -0.45
CA THR A 477 32.79 -12.21 -0.95
C THR A 477 33.70 -11.83 -2.12
N THR A 478 34.54 -12.78 -2.51
CA THR A 478 35.43 -12.67 -3.67
C THR A 478 35.17 -13.79 -4.67
N LEU A 479 35.65 -13.62 -5.90
CA LEU A 479 35.49 -14.66 -6.92
C LEU A 479 36.19 -15.98 -6.53
N THR A 480 37.27 -15.90 -5.77
CA THR A 480 37.98 -17.08 -5.23
C THR A 480 37.12 -17.85 -4.23
N GLU A 481 36.37 -17.15 -3.38
CA GLU A 481 35.50 -17.77 -2.37
C GLU A 481 34.18 -18.28 -2.96
N HIS A 482 33.69 -17.63 -4.03
CA HIS A 482 32.43 -17.96 -4.66
C HIS A 482 32.55 -17.96 -6.20
N PRO A 483 33.24 -18.95 -6.79
CA PRO A 483 33.48 -19.01 -8.23
C PRO A 483 32.19 -19.15 -9.05
N ALA A 484 31.14 -19.75 -8.46
CA ALA A 484 29.83 -19.89 -9.10
C ALA A 484 29.14 -18.55 -9.40
N ALA A 485 29.53 -17.45 -8.72
CA ALA A 485 29.03 -16.11 -9.03
C ALA A 485 29.26 -15.73 -10.50
N SER A 486 30.37 -16.19 -11.10
CA SER A 486 30.71 -15.92 -12.50
C SER A 486 29.67 -16.42 -13.51
N GLY A 487 28.77 -17.33 -13.10
CA GLY A 487 27.65 -17.80 -13.90
C GLY A 487 26.53 -16.77 -14.09
N ASN A 488 26.44 -15.76 -13.22
CA ASN A 488 25.50 -14.66 -13.38
C ASN A 488 26.15 -13.55 -14.22
N ILE A 489 26.02 -13.67 -15.53
CA ILE A 489 26.71 -12.82 -16.50
C ILE A 489 25.98 -11.52 -16.84
N VAL A 490 24.72 -11.35 -16.44
CA VAL A 490 23.89 -10.24 -16.92
C VAL A 490 24.13 -8.97 -16.10
N ALA A 491 24.18 -7.81 -16.74
CA ALA A 491 24.41 -6.54 -16.01
C ALA A 491 23.16 -6.10 -15.23
N TRP A 492 21.97 -6.39 -15.75
CA TRP A 492 20.69 -5.91 -15.21
C TRP A 492 20.25 -6.57 -13.89
N SER A 493 20.92 -7.64 -13.45
CA SER A 493 20.70 -8.25 -12.13
C SER A 493 21.57 -7.64 -11.01
N LYS A 494 22.31 -6.56 -11.32
CA LYS A 494 23.33 -5.98 -10.45
C LYS A 494 23.06 -4.50 -10.17
N LEU A 495 23.38 -4.09 -8.94
CA LEU A 495 23.60 -2.69 -8.57
C LEU A 495 25.08 -2.53 -8.20
N SER A 496 25.69 -1.42 -8.59
CA SER A 496 27.13 -1.21 -8.44
C SER A 496 27.45 0.23 -8.10
N ARG A 497 28.56 0.46 -7.40
CA ARG A 497 29.06 1.81 -7.13
C ARG A 497 29.54 2.45 -8.43
N THR A 498 29.05 3.64 -8.74
CA THR A 498 29.45 4.38 -9.95
C THR A 498 30.96 4.66 -9.94
N SER A 499 31.55 4.87 -8.76
CA SER A 499 33.01 5.03 -8.59
C SER A 499 33.81 3.80 -9.04
N PHE A 500 33.28 2.59 -8.88
CA PHE A 500 33.92 1.35 -9.34
C PHE A 500 34.03 1.32 -10.87
N TRP A 501 32.98 1.76 -11.57
CA TRP A 501 32.99 1.88 -13.03
C TRP A 501 34.04 2.86 -13.53
N HIS A 502 34.11 4.05 -12.91
CA HIS A 502 35.08 5.07 -13.29
C HIS A 502 36.51 4.65 -12.98
N ALA A 503 36.75 4.05 -11.81
CA ALA A 503 38.09 3.62 -11.39
C ALA A 503 38.70 2.57 -12.32
N HIS A 504 37.88 1.79 -13.03
CA HIS A 504 38.32 0.67 -13.86
C HIS A 504 37.98 0.81 -15.34
N GLY A 505 37.44 1.97 -15.74
CA GLY A 505 37.05 2.24 -17.12
C GLY A 505 36.12 1.16 -17.68
N LEU A 506 35.14 0.72 -16.87
CA LEU A 506 34.18 -0.29 -17.28
C LEU A 506 33.25 0.29 -18.35
N ARG A 507 33.13 -0.44 -19.47
CA ARG A 507 32.28 -0.12 -20.61
C ARG A 507 31.80 -1.43 -21.23
N PHE A 508 30.60 -1.39 -21.80
CA PHE A 508 30.08 -2.50 -22.59
C PHE A 508 30.81 -2.55 -23.94
N PRO A 509 31.24 -3.74 -24.40
CA PRO A 509 31.70 -3.93 -25.77
C PRO A 509 30.64 -3.46 -26.77
N GLU A 510 31.04 -2.64 -27.75
CA GLU A 510 30.16 -2.18 -28.82
C GLU A 510 30.19 -3.16 -30.01
N GLY A 511 29.10 -3.23 -30.78
CA GLY A 511 29.00 -4.14 -31.92
C GLY A 511 28.85 -5.62 -31.56
N ARG A 512 28.52 -5.93 -30.29
CA ARG A 512 28.25 -7.27 -29.76
C ARG A 512 26.75 -7.42 -29.43
N TYR A 513 26.22 -8.64 -29.53
CA TYR A 513 24.88 -9.01 -29.08
C TYR A 513 24.87 -9.52 -27.63
N TYR A 514 26.00 -10.07 -27.16
CA TYR A 514 26.19 -10.61 -25.82
C TYR A 514 27.24 -9.80 -25.03
N GLU A 515 27.13 -8.47 -25.08
CA GLU A 515 28.06 -7.51 -24.47
C GLU A 515 28.25 -7.68 -22.95
N ASP A 516 27.24 -8.23 -22.28
CA ASP A 516 27.26 -8.47 -20.83
C ASP A 516 28.31 -9.50 -20.40
N GLN A 517 28.58 -10.51 -21.25
CA GLN A 517 29.45 -11.64 -20.90
C GLN A 517 30.84 -11.17 -20.45
N VAL A 518 31.50 -10.38 -21.29
CA VAL A 518 32.86 -9.89 -21.04
C VAL A 518 32.87 -8.89 -19.90
N LEU A 519 31.90 -7.98 -19.87
CA LEU A 519 31.79 -6.97 -18.83
C LEU A 519 31.64 -7.60 -17.44
N ALA A 520 30.74 -8.58 -17.28
CA ALA A 520 30.51 -9.21 -15.98
C ALA A 520 31.76 -9.93 -15.48
N GLN A 521 32.50 -10.64 -16.35
CA GLN A 521 33.76 -11.27 -15.93
C GLN A 521 34.81 -10.23 -15.52
N ARG A 522 34.86 -9.08 -16.20
CA ARG A 522 35.72 -7.96 -15.78
C ARG A 522 35.30 -7.42 -14.41
N MET A 523 34.01 -7.26 -14.14
CA MET A 523 33.54 -6.82 -12.83
C MET A 523 33.96 -7.79 -11.71
N TYR A 524 33.77 -9.10 -11.89
CA TYR A 524 34.16 -10.11 -10.89
C TYR A 524 35.68 -10.21 -10.66
N THR A 525 36.49 -9.91 -11.67
CA THR A 525 37.95 -10.04 -11.58
C THR A 525 38.64 -8.76 -11.10
N LEU A 526 38.00 -7.60 -11.25
CA LEU A 526 38.56 -6.31 -10.85
C LEU A 526 38.08 -5.83 -9.47
N THR A 527 36.96 -6.34 -8.98
CA THR A 527 36.42 -5.96 -7.67
C THR A 527 37.30 -6.39 -6.51
N THR A 528 37.30 -5.58 -5.43
CA THR A 528 37.89 -5.98 -4.15
C THR A 528 36.96 -6.94 -3.40
N ALA A 529 35.66 -6.68 -3.44
CA ALA A 529 34.63 -7.52 -2.84
C ALA A 529 33.25 -7.19 -3.43
N PHE A 530 32.41 -8.21 -3.55
CA PHE A 530 31.01 -8.07 -3.99
C PHE A 530 30.06 -8.84 -3.07
N ASP A 531 28.77 -8.52 -3.14
CA ASP A 531 27.72 -9.23 -2.43
C ASP A 531 26.89 -10.09 -3.39
N VAL A 532 26.31 -11.18 -2.89
CA VAL A 532 25.26 -11.92 -3.59
C VAL A 532 24.06 -12.11 -2.66
N ILE A 533 22.86 -11.95 -3.19
CA ILE A 533 21.60 -12.13 -2.46
C ILE A 533 20.66 -13.06 -3.24
N PRO A 534 19.93 -13.98 -2.58
CA PRO A 534 19.03 -14.91 -3.24
C PRO A 534 17.72 -14.25 -3.67
N ASP A 535 17.45 -13.01 -3.25
CA ASP A 535 16.28 -12.23 -3.63
C ASP A 535 16.19 -12.07 -5.15
N VAL A 536 15.01 -12.36 -5.71
CA VAL A 536 14.73 -12.14 -7.13
C VAL A 536 14.50 -10.65 -7.36
N VAL A 537 15.38 -10.01 -8.11
CA VAL A 537 15.34 -8.55 -8.34
C VAL A 537 14.79 -8.18 -9.71
N VAL A 538 14.89 -9.07 -10.69
CA VAL A 538 14.41 -8.84 -12.07
C VAL A 538 13.61 -10.04 -12.57
N ASP A 539 12.49 -9.75 -13.24
CA ASP A 539 11.77 -10.70 -14.07
C ASP A 539 12.14 -10.44 -15.55
N TRP A 540 12.92 -11.37 -16.12
CA TRP A 540 13.48 -11.28 -17.48
C TRP A 540 12.50 -11.83 -18.52
N ARG A 541 12.07 -11.00 -19.48
CA ARG A 541 10.96 -11.31 -20.38
C ARG A 541 11.36 -12.16 -21.58
N GLU A 542 10.67 -13.29 -21.75
CA GLU A 542 10.72 -14.06 -23.00
C GLU A 542 9.70 -13.51 -24.01
N ARG A 543 10.15 -13.00 -25.16
CA ARG A 543 9.21 -12.43 -26.13
C ARG A 543 8.35 -13.51 -26.78
N ARG A 544 7.04 -13.25 -26.85
CA ARG A 544 6.05 -14.16 -27.45
C ARG A 544 6.33 -14.45 -28.93
N ASP A 545 6.78 -13.44 -29.67
CA ASP A 545 7.14 -13.54 -31.08
C ASP A 545 8.53 -14.15 -31.33
N ARG A 546 9.27 -14.45 -30.26
CA ARG A 546 10.64 -14.98 -30.27
C ARG A 546 11.65 -14.06 -30.96
N SER A 547 11.37 -12.76 -31.06
CA SER A 547 12.26 -11.78 -31.69
C SER A 547 13.51 -11.44 -30.87
N SER A 548 13.59 -11.84 -29.60
CA SER A 548 14.76 -11.58 -28.76
C SER A 548 16.00 -12.28 -29.32
N ILE A 549 17.16 -11.61 -29.24
CA ILE A 549 18.47 -12.17 -29.62
C ILE A 549 18.68 -13.54 -28.97
N THR A 550 18.38 -13.67 -27.68
CA THR A 550 18.56 -14.92 -26.93
C THR A 550 17.63 -16.06 -27.37
N GLN A 551 16.56 -15.75 -28.12
CA GLN A 551 15.62 -16.71 -28.69
C GLN A 551 15.95 -17.09 -30.15
N ARG A 552 16.93 -16.41 -30.76
CA ARG A 552 17.39 -16.56 -32.16
C ARG A 552 18.74 -17.26 -32.28
N LEU A 553 19.14 -18.08 -31.30
CA LEU A 553 20.39 -18.84 -31.30
C LEU A 553 20.59 -19.80 -32.48
N SER A 554 19.56 -20.08 -33.28
CA SER A 554 19.69 -20.80 -34.55
C SER A 554 20.28 -19.96 -35.68
N GLU A 555 20.31 -18.64 -35.57
CA GLU A 555 20.91 -17.76 -36.57
C GLU A 555 22.44 -17.76 -36.41
N ILE A 556 23.16 -17.92 -37.51
CA ILE A 556 24.60 -18.18 -37.48
C ILE A 556 25.41 -17.01 -36.88
N ASP A 557 25.04 -15.77 -37.21
CA ASP A 557 25.68 -14.57 -36.67
C ASP A 557 25.43 -14.43 -35.16
N VAL A 558 24.22 -14.74 -34.69
CA VAL A 558 23.88 -14.76 -33.27
C VAL A 558 24.64 -15.87 -32.53
N LEU A 559 24.72 -17.08 -33.10
CA LEU A 559 25.52 -18.17 -32.54
C LEU A 559 27.00 -17.76 -32.45
N THR A 560 27.59 -17.26 -33.53
CA THR A 560 29.01 -16.93 -33.57
C THR A 560 29.34 -15.86 -32.53
N ASP A 561 28.55 -14.79 -32.41
CA ASP A 561 28.76 -13.78 -31.38
C ASP A 561 28.59 -14.37 -29.96
N TYR A 562 27.62 -15.28 -29.76
CA TYR A 562 27.43 -15.97 -28.48
C TYR A 562 28.66 -16.79 -28.06
N LEU A 563 29.18 -17.62 -28.97
CA LEU A 563 30.34 -18.48 -28.72
C LEU A 563 31.61 -17.65 -28.50
N GLU A 564 31.81 -16.60 -29.30
CA GLU A 564 32.91 -15.65 -29.11
C GLU A 564 32.83 -14.97 -27.73
N ALA A 565 31.66 -14.47 -27.34
CA ALA A 565 31.47 -13.81 -26.04
C ALA A 565 31.72 -14.75 -24.86
N LEU A 566 31.32 -16.03 -24.96
CA LEU A 566 31.65 -17.06 -23.97
C LEU A 566 33.16 -17.29 -23.88
N GLY A 567 33.84 -17.43 -25.02
CA GLY A 567 35.28 -17.64 -25.09
C GLY A 567 36.08 -16.47 -24.54
N GLU A 568 35.72 -15.24 -24.93
CA GLU A 568 36.31 -14.00 -24.41
C GLU A 568 36.11 -13.86 -22.91
N GLY A 569 34.92 -14.20 -22.39
CA GLY A 569 34.65 -14.22 -20.95
C GLY A 569 35.57 -15.19 -20.19
N ILE A 570 35.78 -16.40 -20.70
CA ILE A 570 36.74 -17.37 -20.13
C ILE A 570 38.17 -16.81 -20.18
N ALA A 571 38.54 -16.14 -21.27
CA ALA A 571 39.86 -15.55 -21.42
C ALA A 571 40.11 -14.45 -20.36
N VAL A 572 39.09 -13.64 -20.03
CA VAL A 572 39.17 -12.65 -18.93
C VAL A 572 39.44 -13.33 -17.59
N LEU A 573 38.70 -14.39 -17.26
CA LEU A 573 38.90 -15.15 -16.01
C LEU A 573 40.30 -15.77 -15.93
N ARG A 574 40.79 -16.33 -17.04
CA ARG A 574 42.12 -16.93 -17.14
C ARG A 574 43.22 -15.87 -16.99
N ALA A 575 43.08 -14.72 -17.62
CA ALA A 575 44.03 -13.62 -17.51
C ALA A 575 44.12 -13.08 -16.07
N ALA A 576 43.04 -13.18 -15.29
CA ALA A 576 43.00 -12.83 -13.88
C ALA A 576 43.49 -13.95 -12.94
N GLY A 577 43.87 -15.12 -13.46
CA GLY A 577 44.29 -16.28 -12.64
C GLY A 577 43.15 -16.92 -11.84
N ALA A 578 41.89 -16.74 -12.24
CA ALA A 578 40.72 -17.23 -11.53
C ALA A 578 40.37 -18.67 -11.93
N ASP A 579 41.30 -19.62 -11.74
CA ASP A 579 41.19 -21.00 -12.25
C ASP A 579 39.92 -21.73 -11.78
N ALA A 580 39.50 -21.53 -10.53
CA ALA A 580 38.26 -22.11 -10.00
C ALA A 580 37.00 -21.57 -10.72
N ALA A 581 36.99 -20.29 -11.07
CA ALA A 581 35.91 -19.68 -11.83
C ALA A 581 35.93 -20.12 -13.30
N VAL A 582 37.11 -20.30 -13.90
CA VAL A 582 37.26 -20.88 -15.25
C VAL A 582 36.65 -22.28 -15.29
N ALA A 583 36.98 -23.14 -14.33
CA ALA A 583 36.45 -24.50 -14.24
C ALA A 583 34.92 -24.50 -14.05
N GLU A 584 34.42 -23.65 -13.15
CA GLU A 584 32.98 -23.55 -12.90
C GLU A 584 32.21 -23.00 -14.11
N ARG A 585 32.74 -21.97 -14.79
CA ARG A 585 32.13 -21.44 -16.02
C ARG A 585 32.13 -22.48 -17.14
N GLY A 586 33.22 -23.23 -17.30
CA GLY A 586 33.29 -24.35 -18.24
C GLY A 586 32.25 -25.44 -17.94
N ARG A 587 32.07 -25.79 -16.66
CA ARG A 587 31.03 -26.73 -16.20
C ARG A 587 29.62 -26.22 -16.54
N LEU A 588 29.33 -24.94 -16.29
CA LEU A 588 28.04 -24.34 -16.61
C LEU A 588 27.77 -24.34 -18.12
N ILE A 589 28.75 -23.95 -18.92
CA ILE A 589 28.62 -23.97 -20.39
C ILE A 589 28.28 -25.38 -20.88
N ARG A 590 28.98 -26.41 -20.40
CA ARG A 590 28.70 -27.79 -20.80
C ARG A 590 27.34 -28.30 -20.36
N THR A 591 26.90 -27.92 -19.17
CA THR A 591 25.67 -28.48 -18.58
C THR A 591 24.42 -27.76 -19.05
N LEU A 592 24.52 -26.49 -19.45
CA LEU A 592 23.36 -25.62 -19.67
C LEU A 592 23.35 -24.98 -21.05
N ASP A 593 24.51 -24.49 -21.53
CA ASP A 593 24.59 -23.75 -22.78
C ASP A 593 24.73 -24.68 -23.99
N LEU A 594 25.57 -25.72 -23.91
CA LEU A 594 25.80 -26.64 -25.03
C LEU A 594 24.60 -27.51 -25.41
N PRO A 595 23.84 -28.14 -24.48
CA PRO A 595 22.81 -29.10 -24.89
C PRO A 595 21.71 -28.50 -25.79
N PRO A 596 21.23 -27.26 -25.57
CA PRO A 596 20.36 -26.58 -26.54
C PRO A 596 21.01 -26.35 -27.91
N LEU A 597 22.28 -25.93 -27.94
CA LEU A 597 23.00 -25.64 -29.19
C LEU A 597 23.26 -26.90 -30.01
N GLU A 598 23.60 -28.02 -29.37
CA GLU A 598 23.78 -29.33 -30.01
C GLU A 598 22.46 -29.80 -30.65
N ARG A 599 21.33 -29.67 -29.95
CA ARG A 599 20.01 -30.01 -30.52
C ARG A 599 19.66 -29.19 -31.76
N ILE A 600 20.06 -27.91 -31.79
CA ILE A 600 19.89 -27.08 -32.99
C ILE A 600 20.82 -27.60 -34.09
N ALA A 601 22.09 -27.85 -33.76
CA ALA A 601 23.13 -28.31 -34.69
C ALA A 601 22.77 -29.63 -35.41
N ASP A 602 22.10 -30.55 -34.71
CA ASP A 602 21.63 -31.84 -35.25
C ASP A 602 20.70 -31.67 -36.46
N THR A 603 19.89 -30.61 -36.46
CA THR A 603 18.86 -30.36 -37.47
C THR A 603 19.12 -29.10 -38.31
N HIS A 604 20.21 -28.39 -38.05
CA HIS A 604 20.52 -27.13 -38.71
C HIS A 604 20.87 -27.34 -40.20
N PRO A 605 20.25 -26.58 -41.13
CA PRO A 605 20.48 -26.75 -42.57
C PRO A 605 21.85 -26.22 -43.04
N ASP A 606 22.42 -25.25 -42.32
CA ASP A 606 23.74 -24.69 -42.62
C ASP A 606 24.84 -25.41 -41.83
N LEU A 607 25.84 -25.95 -42.53
CA LEU A 607 26.99 -26.63 -41.93
C LEU A 607 27.89 -25.67 -41.15
N ALA A 608 27.89 -24.37 -41.46
CA ALA A 608 28.67 -23.36 -40.73
C ALA A 608 28.32 -23.34 -39.23
N TYR A 609 27.06 -23.62 -38.88
CA TYR A 609 26.61 -23.71 -37.49
C TYR A 609 27.35 -24.81 -36.73
N ARG A 610 27.42 -26.02 -37.30
CA ARG A 610 28.14 -27.16 -36.71
C ARG A 610 29.63 -26.87 -36.60
N ILE A 611 30.24 -26.31 -37.64
CA ILE A 611 31.67 -25.97 -37.64
C ILE A 611 32.00 -24.96 -36.54
N ALA A 612 31.19 -23.91 -36.39
CA ALA A 612 31.39 -22.90 -35.36
C ALA A 612 31.27 -23.50 -33.95
N LEU A 613 30.27 -24.36 -33.72
CA LEU A 613 30.08 -25.03 -32.44
C LEU A 613 31.24 -25.99 -32.13
N GLU A 614 31.64 -26.84 -33.08
CA GLU A 614 32.77 -27.77 -32.92
C GLU A 614 34.08 -27.04 -32.62
N ALA A 615 34.37 -25.97 -33.35
CA ALA A 615 35.55 -25.13 -33.11
C ALA A 615 35.55 -24.54 -31.69
N PHE A 616 34.39 -24.11 -31.19
CA PHE A 616 34.28 -23.63 -29.81
C PHE A 616 34.50 -24.73 -28.78
N LEU A 617 33.99 -25.95 -29.01
CA LEU A 617 34.19 -27.08 -28.11
C LEU A 617 35.68 -27.40 -27.88
N GLU A 618 36.51 -27.25 -28.89
CA GLU A 618 37.97 -27.44 -28.79
C GLU A 618 38.64 -26.40 -27.88
N THR A 619 38.01 -25.24 -27.68
CA THR A 619 38.54 -24.15 -26.84
C THR A 619 38.10 -24.22 -25.38
N LEU A 620 37.10 -25.06 -25.06
CA LEU A 620 36.53 -25.13 -23.71
C LEU A 620 37.50 -25.79 -22.72
N PRO A 621 37.74 -25.18 -21.54
CA PRO A 621 38.62 -25.73 -20.52
C PRO A 621 38.04 -27.05 -19.99
N MET A 622 38.81 -28.14 -20.03
CA MET A 622 38.41 -29.50 -19.57
C MET A 622 37.66 -29.51 -18.25
#